data_AF-A0A7Z2M563-F1
#
_entry.id   AF-A0A7Z2M563-F1
#
_cell.length_a   1.000
_cell.length_b   1.000
_cell.length_c   1.000
_cell.angle_alpha   90.00
_cell.angle_beta   90.00
_cell.angle_gamma   90.00
#
_symmetry.space_group_name_H-M   'P 1'
#
loop_
_entity.id
_entity.type
_entity.pdbx_description
1 polymer ?
#
loop_
_entity_poly.entity_id
_entity_poly.type
_entity_poly.pdbx_seq_one_letter_code
_entity_poly.pdbx_strand_id
1 'polypeptide(L)'
;MDYPKSVPSVGLVDGRFVDENPVAGTPGSLIPAVWGNSVTQEILSVITAGGLVASEADTTQLFKAIQSIVGSTSPMRSVITRLAASKTLTDAELGLVLIDGSTGPVTLLLPPANVALGVRDVIVRRVDNSGNRMVIQASGTDRIRFHTHLAASGYPFFVLMGGGDWWHLRSDGAGSWWPVGRFDNTPLGRPFFETTIMLSPGGYGALNGTVMKRAEWPWLWDHAQQSGMLGAEAFRASTEGKWTTGDGATTFRGPDGRGEFLRVLDEGRGVDTGRGMGTFQTGSTHSYAMGANGGGAVGSRWTDSLTAVGADTREEPQYVSGLSNGGPIYPVGTNYQMDPSATLLYAFKSRPRNMAYPGRIKLI
;
A
#
# COMPACT_ATOMS: atom_id res chain seq x y z
N MET A 1 -51.96 9.25 -5.97
CA MET A 1 -53.45 9.33 -6.04
C MET A 1 -53.98 9.56 -7.47
N ASP A 2 -55.19 9.07 -7.78
CA ASP A 2 -55.98 9.39 -9.01
C ASP A 2 -57.26 10.18 -8.64
N TYR A 3 -57.95 10.80 -9.60
CA TYR A 3 -59.21 11.52 -9.39
C TYR A 3 -60.32 10.62 -8.83
N PRO A 4 -61.27 11.15 -8.03
CA PRO A 4 -62.29 10.39 -7.31
C PRO A 4 -63.47 9.89 -8.20
N LYS A 5 -63.17 9.18 -9.29
CA LYS A 5 -64.12 8.71 -10.31
C LYS A 5 -65.22 7.79 -9.77
N SER A 6 -64.98 7.13 -8.64
CA SER A 6 -65.93 6.24 -7.98
C SER A 6 -66.94 6.98 -7.09
N VAL A 7 -66.76 8.28 -6.85
CA VAL A 7 -67.70 9.07 -6.04
C VAL A 7 -68.87 9.49 -6.94
N PRO A 8 -70.12 9.09 -6.62
CA PRO A 8 -71.27 9.47 -7.41
C PRO A 8 -71.41 11.00 -7.50
N SER A 9 -71.80 11.50 -8.67
CA SER A 9 -72.06 12.93 -8.91
C SER A 9 -70.90 13.85 -8.56
N VAL A 10 -69.66 13.36 -8.63
CA VAL A 10 -68.46 14.14 -8.32
C VAL A 10 -68.17 15.27 -9.34
N GLY A 11 -68.87 15.28 -10.47
CA GLY A 11 -68.83 16.37 -11.44
C GLY A 11 -67.54 16.47 -12.23
N LEU A 12 -66.80 15.37 -12.42
CA LEU A 12 -65.60 15.34 -13.26
C LEU A 12 -65.97 15.42 -14.75
N VAL A 13 -65.21 16.17 -15.55
CA VAL A 13 -65.30 16.18 -17.02
C VAL A 13 -64.00 15.59 -17.56
N ASP A 14 -64.11 14.62 -18.46
CA ASP A 14 -62.98 13.83 -18.98
C ASP A 14 -62.06 13.26 -17.87
N GLY A 15 -62.67 12.94 -16.72
CA GLY A 15 -61.97 12.39 -15.56
C GLY A 15 -61.14 13.39 -14.75
N ARG A 16 -61.32 14.71 -14.93
CA ARG A 16 -60.62 15.77 -14.19
C ARG A 16 -61.59 16.72 -13.49
N PHE A 17 -61.08 17.41 -12.46
CA PHE A 17 -61.84 18.48 -11.80
C PHE A 17 -62.08 19.65 -12.76
N VAL A 18 -63.27 20.21 -12.69
CA VAL A 18 -63.70 21.41 -13.41
C VAL A 18 -64.31 22.42 -12.45
N ASP A 19 -64.14 23.70 -12.77
CA ASP A 19 -64.74 24.79 -12.00
C ASP A 19 -66.26 24.85 -12.22
N GLU A 20 -66.96 25.49 -11.28
CA GLU A 20 -68.36 25.83 -11.45
C GLU A 20 -68.53 26.82 -12.61
N ASN A 21 -69.58 26.63 -13.42
CA ASN A 21 -70.01 27.60 -14.42
C ASN A 21 -71.44 28.07 -14.13
N PRO A 22 -71.59 29.20 -13.42
CA PRO A 22 -72.91 29.74 -13.07
C PRO A 22 -73.75 30.15 -14.29
N VAL A 23 -73.13 30.50 -15.41
CA VAL A 23 -73.83 30.94 -16.64
C VAL A 23 -74.43 29.76 -17.39
N ALA A 24 -73.74 28.60 -17.38
CA ALA A 24 -74.23 27.36 -17.98
C ALA A 24 -75.09 26.52 -17.03
N GLY A 25 -75.21 26.92 -15.75
CA GLY A 25 -75.91 26.16 -14.72
C GLY A 25 -75.24 24.83 -14.34
N THR A 26 -73.93 24.68 -14.63
CA THR A 26 -73.20 23.44 -14.35
C THR A 26 -72.39 23.59 -13.05
N PRO A 27 -72.68 22.79 -12.01
CA PRO A 27 -71.91 22.82 -10.77
C PRO A 27 -70.48 22.35 -10.98
N GLY A 28 -69.54 22.91 -10.22
CA GLY A 28 -68.13 22.50 -10.24
C GLY A 28 -67.94 21.10 -9.66
N SER A 29 -66.78 20.51 -9.91
CA SER A 29 -66.48 19.19 -9.36
C SER A 29 -66.38 19.23 -7.84
N LEU A 30 -67.00 18.25 -7.19
CA LEU A 30 -66.85 18.03 -5.76
C LEU A 30 -65.45 17.51 -5.48
N ILE A 31 -64.78 18.05 -4.46
CA ILE A 31 -63.56 17.48 -3.89
C ILE A 31 -63.95 16.74 -2.60
N PRO A 32 -64.09 15.40 -2.63
CA PRO A 32 -64.46 14.65 -1.44
C PRO A 32 -63.40 14.79 -0.36
N ALA A 33 -63.81 14.95 0.91
CA ALA A 33 -62.88 15.06 2.03
C ALA A 33 -61.89 13.88 2.09
N VAL A 34 -62.36 12.66 1.78
CA VAL A 34 -61.51 11.47 1.68
C VAL A 34 -60.38 11.70 0.66
N TRP A 35 -60.70 12.21 -0.52
CA TRP A 35 -59.72 12.45 -1.58
C TRP A 35 -58.72 13.54 -1.18
N GLY A 36 -59.22 14.68 -0.67
CA GLY A 36 -58.37 15.79 -0.22
C GLY A 36 -57.42 15.37 0.90
N ASN A 37 -57.92 14.64 1.89
CA ASN A 37 -57.10 14.11 2.99
C ASN A 37 -56.05 13.11 2.48
N SER A 38 -56.40 12.24 1.54
CA SER A 38 -55.44 11.28 0.97
C SER A 38 -54.29 11.96 0.23
N VAL A 39 -54.56 13.01 -0.56
CA VAL A 39 -53.50 13.78 -1.23
C VAL A 39 -52.60 14.49 -0.21
N THR A 40 -53.20 15.13 0.80
CA THR A 40 -52.45 15.75 1.90
C THR A 40 -51.58 14.72 2.63
N GLN A 41 -52.11 13.52 2.91
CA GLN A 41 -51.38 12.47 3.62
C GLN A 41 -50.22 11.88 2.80
N GLU A 42 -50.36 11.77 1.46
CA GLU A 42 -49.23 11.40 0.57
C GLU A 42 -48.09 12.42 0.71
N ILE A 43 -48.40 13.72 0.67
CA ILE A 43 -47.41 14.79 0.81
C ILE A 43 -46.78 14.77 2.21
N LEU A 44 -47.58 14.64 3.27
CA LEU A 44 -47.08 14.54 4.65
C LEU A 44 -46.16 13.34 4.85
N SER A 45 -46.45 12.23 4.19
CA SER A 45 -45.62 11.02 4.24
C SER A 45 -44.26 11.24 3.59
N VAL A 46 -44.19 11.96 2.46
CA VAL A 46 -42.91 12.36 1.85
C VAL A 46 -42.14 13.33 2.75
N ILE A 47 -42.82 14.33 3.33
CA ILE A 47 -42.21 15.29 4.28
C ILE A 47 -41.58 14.56 5.48
N THR A 48 -42.33 13.62 6.06
CA THR A 48 -41.88 12.80 7.19
C THR A 48 -40.71 11.90 6.79
N ALA A 49 -40.79 11.26 5.62
CA ALA A 49 -39.71 10.42 5.09
C ALA A 49 -38.41 11.22 4.82
N GLY A 50 -38.53 12.48 4.43
CA GLY A 50 -37.40 13.41 4.30
C GLY A 50 -36.81 13.89 5.64
N GLY A 51 -37.37 13.47 6.78
CA GLY A 51 -36.93 13.83 8.13
C GLY A 51 -37.42 15.21 8.60
N LEU A 52 -38.46 15.77 7.97
CA LEU A 52 -39.01 17.10 8.29
C LEU A 52 -40.30 16.98 9.11
N VAL A 53 -40.57 17.97 9.95
CA VAL A 53 -41.86 18.13 10.66
C VAL A 53 -42.77 19.01 9.79
N ALA A 54 -43.98 18.52 9.48
CA ALA A 54 -44.92 19.25 8.64
C ALA A 54 -45.37 20.58 9.28
N SER A 55 -45.55 21.60 8.45
CA SER A 55 -45.97 22.94 8.82
C SER A 55 -46.83 23.52 7.72
N GLU A 56 -48.07 23.89 8.07
CA GLU A 56 -49.00 24.54 7.14
C GLU A 56 -48.50 25.92 6.67
N ALA A 57 -47.54 26.52 7.39
CA ALA A 57 -46.95 27.80 7.03
C ALA A 57 -45.80 27.71 6.01
N ASP A 58 -45.33 26.50 5.67
CA ASP A 58 -44.20 26.30 4.74
C ASP A 58 -44.63 25.51 3.49
N THR A 59 -44.83 26.23 2.38
CA THR A 59 -45.20 25.62 1.08
C THR A 59 -44.01 24.99 0.34
N THR A 60 -42.81 25.02 0.90
CA THR A 60 -41.59 24.46 0.29
C THR A 60 -41.19 23.09 0.85
N GLN A 61 -41.93 22.55 1.81
CA GLN A 61 -41.55 21.33 2.52
C GLN A 61 -41.47 20.08 1.64
N LEU A 62 -42.38 19.91 0.67
CA LEU A 62 -42.31 18.79 -0.26
C LEU A 62 -41.01 18.81 -1.08
N PHE A 63 -40.60 19.98 -1.55
CA PHE A 63 -39.33 20.16 -2.26
C PHE A 63 -38.12 19.85 -1.37
N LYS A 64 -38.07 20.42 -0.16
CA LYS A 64 -37.01 20.14 0.82
C LYS A 64 -36.92 18.66 1.18
N ALA A 65 -38.06 17.99 1.31
CA ALA A 65 -38.15 16.57 1.61
C ALA A 65 -37.58 15.72 0.47
N ILE A 66 -37.96 16.02 -0.79
CA ILE A 66 -37.41 15.36 -1.97
C ILE A 66 -35.89 15.60 -2.06
N GLN A 67 -35.40 16.82 -1.82
CA GLN A 67 -33.96 17.09 -1.79
C GLN A 67 -33.23 16.27 -0.72
N SER A 68 -33.82 16.11 0.48
CA SER A 68 -33.28 15.28 1.56
C SER A 68 -33.26 13.79 1.19
N ILE A 69 -34.36 13.27 0.64
CA ILE A 69 -34.49 11.87 0.21
C ILE A 69 -33.49 11.57 -0.92
N VAL A 70 -33.41 12.43 -1.93
CA VAL A 70 -32.44 12.28 -3.04
C VAL A 70 -31.01 12.41 -2.54
N GLY A 71 -30.73 13.36 -1.63
CA GLY A 71 -29.41 13.53 -1.03
C GLY A 71 -28.97 12.35 -0.17
N SER A 72 -29.90 11.74 0.57
CA SER A 72 -29.62 10.58 1.43
C SER A 72 -29.45 9.28 0.64
N THR A 73 -30.20 9.12 -0.45
CA THR A 73 -30.11 7.96 -1.35
C THR A 73 -28.99 8.07 -2.39
N SER A 74 -28.45 9.28 -2.62
CA SER A 74 -27.37 9.50 -3.59
C SER A 74 -26.15 8.64 -3.25
N PRO A 75 -25.64 7.80 -4.19
CA PRO A 75 -24.42 7.00 -4.02
C PRO A 75 -23.17 7.85 -3.73
N MET A 76 -23.27 9.17 -3.96
CA MET A 76 -22.21 10.15 -3.75
C MET A 76 -22.45 11.06 -2.54
N ARG A 77 -23.36 10.70 -1.60
CA ARG A 77 -23.56 11.48 -0.37
C ARG A 77 -22.22 11.64 0.35
N SER A 78 -21.78 12.90 0.50
CA SER A 78 -20.56 13.23 1.22
C SER A 78 -20.87 13.32 2.72
N VAL A 79 -20.69 12.21 3.43
CA VAL A 79 -20.75 12.15 4.90
C VAL A 79 -19.33 12.09 5.47
N ILE A 80 -19.09 12.75 6.60
CA ILE A 80 -17.86 12.57 7.38
C ILE A 80 -18.18 11.77 8.64
N THR A 81 -17.66 10.55 8.72
CA THR A 81 -17.80 9.66 9.87
C THR A 81 -16.49 9.65 10.64
N ARG A 82 -16.53 9.76 11.97
CA ARG A 82 -15.33 9.69 12.84
C ARG A 82 -15.45 8.48 13.75
N LEU A 83 -14.40 7.67 13.81
CA LEU A 83 -14.35 6.44 14.59
C LEU A 83 -13.06 6.38 15.39
N ALA A 84 -13.15 5.91 16.63
CA ALA A 84 -12.00 5.67 17.51
C ALA A 84 -11.95 4.22 18.05
N ALA A 85 -12.74 3.34 17.45
CA ALA A 85 -12.88 1.94 17.85
C ALA A 85 -13.35 1.09 16.67
N SER A 86 -13.16 -0.23 16.77
CA SER A 86 -13.64 -1.21 15.79
C SER A 86 -15.15 -1.11 15.61
N LYS A 87 -15.62 -1.15 14.36
CA LYS A 87 -17.03 -0.97 14.02
C LYS A 87 -17.36 -1.59 12.66
N THR A 88 -18.61 -2.03 12.50
CA THR A 88 -19.21 -2.26 11.17
C THR A 88 -19.88 -0.99 10.67
N LEU A 89 -19.44 -0.49 9.53
CA LEU A 89 -20.05 0.66 8.88
C LEU A 89 -21.45 0.34 8.37
N THR A 90 -22.34 1.29 8.54
CA THR A 90 -23.65 1.30 7.89
C THR A 90 -23.59 2.10 6.58
N ASP A 91 -24.56 1.86 5.69
CA ASP A 91 -24.64 2.54 4.39
C ASP A 91 -24.69 4.07 4.53
N ALA A 92 -25.32 4.57 5.60
CA ALA A 92 -25.43 5.99 5.91
C ALA A 92 -24.11 6.64 6.37
N GLU A 93 -23.14 5.83 6.78
CA GLU A 93 -21.83 6.27 7.25
C GLU A 93 -20.76 6.24 6.16
N LEU A 94 -21.10 5.76 4.97
CA LEU A 94 -20.23 5.75 3.80
C LEU A 94 -20.05 7.18 3.26
N GLY A 95 -18.82 7.49 2.87
CA GLY A 95 -18.33 8.84 2.62
C GLY A 95 -16.85 8.91 3.02
N LEU A 96 -16.43 9.97 3.70
CA LEU A 96 -15.12 10.06 4.32
C LEU A 96 -15.16 9.52 5.76
N VAL A 97 -14.48 8.41 6.01
CA VAL A 97 -14.35 7.80 7.32
C VAL A 97 -12.96 8.10 7.88
N LEU A 98 -12.92 8.90 8.94
CA LEU A 98 -11.73 9.25 9.69
C LEU A 98 -11.58 8.31 10.89
N ILE A 99 -10.47 7.60 10.96
CA ILE A 99 -10.26 6.50 11.91
C ILE A 99 -9.06 6.83 12.79
N ASP A 100 -9.29 6.89 14.09
CA ASP A 100 -8.27 7.08 15.12
C ASP A 100 -8.02 5.75 15.85
N GLY A 101 -6.83 5.18 15.67
CA GLY A 101 -6.36 3.97 16.36
C GLY A 101 -5.39 4.24 17.51
N SER A 102 -5.33 5.47 18.04
CA SER A 102 -4.35 5.84 19.06
C SER A 102 -4.43 5.00 20.34
N THR A 103 -5.63 4.56 20.73
CA THR A 103 -5.89 3.80 21.96
C THR A 103 -5.68 2.29 21.81
N GLY A 104 -5.61 1.76 20.58
CA GLY A 104 -5.40 0.34 20.34
C GLY A 104 -5.68 -0.08 18.89
N PRO A 105 -5.52 -1.37 18.57
CA PRO A 105 -5.85 -1.90 17.24
C PRO A 105 -7.33 -1.67 16.90
N VAL A 106 -7.60 -1.30 15.64
CA VAL A 106 -8.95 -1.02 15.13
C VAL A 106 -9.22 -1.85 13.88
N THR A 107 -10.39 -2.47 13.82
CA THR A 107 -10.92 -3.14 12.63
C THR A 107 -12.21 -2.45 12.20
N LEU A 108 -12.19 -1.88 11.00
CA LEU A 108 -13.36 -1.32 10.34
C LEU A 108 -13.92 -2.34 9.35
N LEU A 109 -15.13 -2.84 9.62
CA LEU A 109 -15.83 -3.73 8.70
C LEU A 109 -16.67 -2.89 7.72
N LEU A 110 -16.39 -3.03 6.43
CA LEU A 110 -17.19 -2.47 5.34
C LEU A 110 -18.55 -3.18 5.29
N PRO A 111 -19.63 -2.49 4.88
CA PRO A 111 -20.91 -3.15 4.67
C PRO A 111 -20.81 -4.17 3.52
N PRO A 112 -21.73 -5.14 3.44
CA PRO A 112 -21.79 -6.05 2.32
C PRO A 112 -21.90 -5.30 0.99
N ALA A 113 -21.03 -5.60 0.04
CA ALA A 113 -21.07 -5.08 -1.32
C ALA A 113 -22.17 -5.82 -2.12
N ASN A 114 -23.43 -5.67 -1.75
CA ASN A 114 -24.54 -6.40 -2.36
C ASN A 114 -25.46 -5.45 -3.16
N VAL A 115 -26.49 -6.03 -3.79
CA VAL A 115 -27.47 -5.28 -4.60
C VAL A 115 -28.18 -4.20 -3.77
N ALA A 116 -28.39 -4.42 -2.47
CA ALA A 116 -29.04 -3.45 -1.60
C ALA A 116 -28.16 -2.21 -1.36
N LEU A 117 -26.85 -2.40 -1.16
CA LEU A 117 -25.89 -1.29 -1.09
C LEU A 117 -25.70 -0.62 -2.45
N GLY A 118 -25.69 -1.43 -3.52
CA GLY A 118 -25.42 -1.00 -4.88
C GLY A 118 -23.99 -0.48 -5.06
N VAL A 119 -23.83 0.44 -6.02
CA VAL A 119 -22.54 1.09 -6.29
C VAL A 119 -22.35 2.25 -5.34
N ARG A 120 -21.36 2.14 -4.45
CA ARG A 120 -21.15 3.11 -3.36
C ARG A 120 -19.68 3.35 -3.06
N ASP A 121 -19.32 4.61 -2.88
CA ASP A 121 -17.95 5.03 -2.55
C ASP A 121 -17.72 5.17 -1.04
N VAL A 122 -16.50 4.85 -0.60
CA VAL A 122 -16.00 5.14 0.74
C VAL A 122 -14.51 5.50 0.69
N ILE A 123 -14.13 6.55 1.41
CA ILE A 123 -12.75 6.94 1.65
C ILE A 123 -12.45 6.65 3.11
N VAL A 124 -11.57 5.69 3.38
CA VAL A 124 -11.09 5.40 4.73
C VAL A 124 -9.75 6.07 4.92
N ARG A 125 -9.58 6.81 6.02
CA ARG A 125 -8.37 7.58 6.30
C ARG A 125 -7.97 7.47 7.76
N ARG A 126 -6.71 7.13 7.99
CA ARG A 126 -6.10 7.11 9.30
C ARG A 126 -5.75 8.53 9.74
N VAL A 127 -6.13 8.92 10.97
CA VAL A 127 -5.86 10.27 11.51
C VAL A 127 -4.83 10.30 12.62
N ASP A 128 -4.50 9.15 13.22
CA ASP A 128 -3.43 9.01 14.20
C ASP A 128 -2.12 8.52 13.57
N ASN A 129 -1.01 8.63 14.31
CA ASN A 129 0.30 8.12 13.89
C ASN A 129 0.82 7.00 14.81
N SER A 130 -0.07 6.26 15.48
CA SER A 130 0.34 5.16 16.36
C SER A 130 0.86 3.95 15.58
N GLY A 131 1.60 3.07 16.25
CA GLY A 131 2.00 1.78 15.68
C GLY A 131 0.88 0.73 15.66
N ASN A 132 -0.32 1.08 16.15
CA ASN A 132 -1.42 0.14 16.25
C ASN A 132 -1.91 -0.29 14.86
N ARG A 133 -2.32 -1.55 14.77
CA ARG A 133 -2.82 -2.16 13.53
C ARG A 133 -4.21 -1.63 13.23
N MET A 134 -4.39 -1.08 12.03
CA MET A 134 -5.67 -0.58 11.54
C MET A 134 -6.08 -1.39 10.32
N VAL A 135 -7.10 -2.23 10.48
CA VAL A 135 -7.58 -3.16 9.46
C VAL A 135 -8.86 -2.62 8.84
N ILE A 136 -8.94 -2.63 7.51
CA ILE A 136 -10.17 -2.38 6.76
C ILE A 136 -10.58 -3.71 6.16
N GLN A 137 -11.71 -4.25 6.61
CA GLN A 137 -12.15 -5.61 6.32
C GLN A 137 -13.44 -5.60 5.50
N ALA A 138 -13.53 -6.45 4.48
CA ALA A 138 -14.75 -6.68 3.73
C ALA A 138 -15.70 -7.62 4.50
N SER A 139 -17.01 -7.48 4.27
CA SER A 139 -18.03 -8.29 4.94
C SER A 139 -18.06 -9.72 4.42
N GLY A 140 -18.15 -10.70 5.32
CA GLY A 140 -18.39 -12.11 4.96
C GLY A 140 -17.40 -12.64 3.91
N THR A 141 -17.92 -12.98 2.73
CA THR A 141 -17.15 -13.53 1.60
C THR A 141 -16.67 -12.47 0.60
N ASP A 142 -17.06 -11.21 0.79
CA ASP A 142 -16.70 -10.11 -0.10
C ASP A 142 -15.19 -9.90 -0.15
N ARG A 143 -14.71 -9.28 -1.23
CA ARG A 143 -13.28 -9.07 -1.47
C ARG A 143 -12.94 -7.65 -1.86
N ILE A 144 -11.77 -7.20 -1.41
CA ILE A 144 -11.15 -5.94 -1.79
C ILE A 144 -10.17 -6.24 -2.93
N ARG A 145 -10.45 -5.72 -4.13
CA ARG A 145 -9.78 -6.06 -5.39
C ARG A 145 -8.49 -5.28 -5.61
N PHE A 146 -7.57 -5.33 -4.64
CA PHE A 146 -6.21 -4.80 -4.79
C PHE A 146 -5.21 -5.93 -5.07
N HIS A 147 -4.08 -5.60 -5.73
CA HIS A 147 -3.07 -6.56 -6.19
C HIS A 147 -3.66 -7.76 -6.95
N THR A 148 -4.59 -7.51 -7.87
CA THR A 148 -5.26 -8.56 -8.65
C THR A 148 -4.32 -9.37 -9.54
N HIS A 149 -3.12 -8.87 -9.81
CA HIS A 149 -2.03 -9.61 -10.46
C HIS A 149 -1.44 -10.72 -9.57
N LEU A 150 -1.51 -10.58 -8.24
CA LEU A 150 -1.08 -11.61 -7.29
C LEU A 150 -2.22 -12.58 -6.95
N ALA A 151 -3.42 -12.02 -6.72
CA ALA A 151 -4.63 -12.78 -6.42
C ALA A 151 -5.83 -12.17 -7.14
N ALA A 152 -6.31 -12.83 -8.20
CA ALA A 152 -7.40 -12.32 -9.03
C ALA A 152 -8.70 -12.02 -8.25
N SER A 153 -8.97 -12.78 -7.19
CA SER A 153 -10.11 -12.56 -6.28
C SER A 153 -9.94 -11.36 -5.36
N GLY A 154 -8.73 -10.81 -5.22
CA GLY A 154 -8.39 -9.85 -4.17
C GLY A 154 -8.32 -10.48 -2.78
N TYR A 155 -8.28 -9.63 -1.76
CA TYR A 155 -8.05 -10.01 -0.36
C TYR A 155 -9.25 -9.62 0.52
N PRO A 156 -9.47 -10.30 1.67
CA PRO A 156 -10.61 -10.00 2.54
C PRO A 156 -10.42 -8.73 3.37
N PHE A 157 -9.19 -8.22 3.48
CA PHE A 157 -8.88 -7.00 4.20
C PHE A 157 -7.60 -6.36 3.64
N PHE A 158 -7.36 -5.11 4.02
CA PHE A 158 -6.05 -4.46 3.95
C PHE A 158 -5.77 -3.70 5.25
N VAL A 159 -4.61 -3.04 5.34
CA VAL A 159 -4.25 -2.20 6.49
C VAL A 159 -3.91 -0.78 6.07
N LEU A 160 -4.32 0.19 6.89
CA LEU A 160 -3.86 1.57 6.80
C LEU A 160 -2.60 1.77 7.65
N MET A 161 -1.53 2.24 7.01
CA MET A 161 -0.20 2.31 7.60
C MET A 161 0.36 3.73 7.58
N GLY A 162 0.68 4.23 8.78
CA GLY A 162 1.21 5.57 9.00
C GLY A 162 0.12 6.65 9.01
N GLY A 163 0.40 7.74 9.71
CA GLY A 163 -0.54 8.85 9.82
C GLY A 163 -0.89 9.47 8.47
N GLY A 164 -2.18 9.60 8.18
CA GLY A 164 -2.68 10.19 6.94
C GLY A 164 -2.84 9.23 5.77
N ASP A 165 -2.48 7.95 5.90
CA ASP A 165 -2.76 6.93 4.88
C ASP A 165 -4.28 6.83 4.62
N TRP A 166 -4.64 6.66 3.36
CA TRP A 166 -6.03 6.62 2.92
C TRP A 166 -6.22 5.75 1.68
N TRP A 167 -7.42 5.19 1.59
CA TRP A 167 -7.89 4.42 0.45
C TRP A 167 -9.31 4.84 0.09
N HIS A 168 -9.56 5.02 -1.20
CA HIS A 168 -10.89 5.21 -1.77
C HIS A 168 -11.32 3.90 -2.42
N LEU A 169 -12.41 3.33 -1.93
CA LEU A 169 -13.01 2.09 -2.41
C LEU A 169 -14.40 2.35 -2.99
N ARG A 170 -14.80 1.52 -3.94
CA ARG A 170 -16.13 1.50 -4.54
C ARG A 170 -16.72 0.09 -4.49
N SER A 171 -17.89 -0.06 -3.88
CA SER A 171 -18.69 -1.29 -3.99
C SER A 171 -19.17 -1.45 -5.44
N ASP A 172 -19.13 -2.67 -5.97
CA ASP A 172 -19.77 -3.03 -7.24
C ASP A 172 -21.20 -3.56 -7.07
N GLY A 173 -21.67 -3.72 -5.82
CA GLY A 173 -22.96 -4.32 -5.50
C GLY A 173 -23.04 -5.83 -5.77
N ALA A 174 -21.90 -6.48 -6.06
CA ALA A 174 -21.79 -7.88 -6.46
C ALA A 174 -20.66 -8.64 -5.72
N GLY A 175 -20.33 -8.21 -4.51
CA GLY A 175 -19.40 -8.86 -3.59
C GLY A 175 -17.96 -8.34 -3.67
N SER A 176 -17.70 -7.24 -4.39
CA SER A 176 -16.36 -6.66 -4.44
C SER A 176 -16.31 -5.17 -4.12
N TRP A 177 -15.22 -4.80 -3.44
CA TRP A 177 -14.79 -3.43 -3.23
C TRP A 177 -13.56 -3.15 -4.12
N TRP A 178 -13.71 -2.20 -5.04
CA TRP A 178 -12.67 -1.80 -5.99
C TRP A 178 -11.90 -0.58 -5.48
N PRO A 179 -10.57 -0.66 -5.35
CA PRO A 179 -9.76 0.52 -5.10
C PRO A 179 -9.84 1.48 -6.28
N VAL A 180 -10.32 2.69 -6.05
CA VAL A 180 -10.37 3.79 -7.01
C VAL A 180 -9.15 4.70 -6.86
N GLY A 181 -8.62 4.80 -5.64
CA GLY A 181 -7.41 5.55 -5.33
C GLY A 181 -6.89 5.21 -3.94
N ARG A 182 -5.65 5.59 -3.66
CA ARG A 182 -5.00 5.46 -2.35
C ARG A 182 -3.83 6.44 -2.27
N PHE A 183 -3.34 6.66 -1.05
CA PHE A 183 -2.27 7.63 -0.76
C PHE A 183 -1.01 7.42 -1.61
N ASP A 184 -0.54 6.18 -1.71
CA ASP A 184 0.71 5.86 -2.40
C ASP A 184 0.57 4.53 -3.15
N ASN A 185 0.72 4.58 -4.48
CA ASN A 185 0.59 3.45 -5.43
C ASN A 185 1.93 2.81 -5.83
N THR A 186 2.99 3.05 -5.07
CA THR A 186 4.31 2.44 -5.34
C THR A 186 4.20 0.92 -5.39
N PRO A 187 4.91 0.24 -6.33
CA PRO A 187 4.88 -1.21 -6.42
C PRO A 187 5.30 -1.92 -5.12
N LEU A 188 4.58 -2.99 -4.81
CA LEU A 188 4.85 -3.86 -3.66
C LEU A 188 6.28 -4.41 -3.70
N GLY A 189 6.95 -4.47 -2.56
CA GLY A 189 8.31 -4.98 -2.44
C GLY A 189 9.42 -4.02 -2.90
N ARG A 190 9.09 -2.82 -3.39
CA ARG A 190 10.09 -1.83 -3.81
C ARG A 190 10.90 -1.31 -2.61
N PRO A 191 12.23 -1.46 -2.61
CA PRO A 191 13.09 -0.83 -1.61
C PRO A 191 13.41 0.63 -1.97
N PHE A 192 13.62 1.48 -0.97
CA PHE A 192 14.16 2.82 -1.13
C PHE A 192 14.86 3.30 0.15
N PHE A 193 15.59 4.41 0.06
CA PHE A 193 16.24 5.07 1.20
C PHE A 193 15.48 6.35 1.57
N GLU A 194 15.46 6.66 2.87
CA GLU A 194 14.72 7.81 3.37
C GLU A 194 15.49 8.54 4.48
N THR A 195 15.30 9.84 4.61
CA THR A 195 15.99 10.67 5.61
C THR A 195 15.31 10.69 6.98
N THR A 196 14.14 10.04 7.12
CA THR A 196 13.39 9.98 8.38
C THR A 196 13.46 8.58 9.03
N ILE A 197 13.50 8.58 10.37
CA ILE A 197 13.41 7.35 11.16
C ILE A 197 11.97 6.88 11.35
N MET A 198 10.98 7.76 11.20
CA MET A 198 9.57 7.39 11.19
C MET A 198 9.22 6.76 9.85
N LEU A 199 8.32 5.77 9.84
CA LEU A 199 7.83 5.17 8.61
C LEU A 199 6.92 6.16 7.88
N SER A 200 7.18 6.38 6.60
CA SER A 200 6.29 7.15 5.75
C SER A 200 4.91 6.49 5.63
N PRO A 201 3.83 7.28 5.54
CA PRO A 201 2.50 6.76 5.32
C PRO A 201 2.37 6.09 3.95
N GLY A 202 1.35 5.26 3.80
CA GLY A 202 1.06 4.60 2.53
C GLY A 202 1.60 3.19 2.41
N GLY A 203 1.99 2.54 3.52
CA GLY A 203 2.31 1.12 3.50
C GLY A 203 3.78 0.77 3.51
N TYR A 204 4.62 1.52 4.23
CA TYR A 204 6.05 1.25 4.29
C TYR A 204 6.48 0.53 5.58
N GLY A 205 7.48 -0.33 5.45
CA GLY A 205 8.17 -0.99 6.56
C GLY A 205 9.68 -0.85 6.47
N ALA A 206 10.38 -1.34 7.48
CA ALA A 206 11.83 -1.37 7.49
C ALA A 206 12.38 -2.49 6.59
N LEU A 207 13.45 -2.21 5.85
CA LEU A 207 14.20 -3.21 5.08
C LEU A 207 15.24 -3.91 5.98
N ASN A 208 14.75 -4.67 6.97
CA ASN A 208 15.54 -5.14 8.12
C ASN A 208 15.34 -6.63 8.46
N GLY A 209 14.84 -7.43 7.52
CA GLY A 209 14.63 -8.86 7.77
C GLY A 209 13.51 -9.17 8.76
N THR A 210 12.46 -8.34 8.84
CA THR A 210 11.32 -8.57 9.75
C THR A 210 10.61 -9.88 9.43
N VAL A 211 10.26 -10.67 10.47
CA VAL A 211 9.37 -11.83 10.37
C VAL A 211 7.93 -11.36 10.38
N MET A 212 7.14 -11.82 9.43
CA MET A 212 5.75 -11.47 9.24
C MET A 212 4.88 -12.72 9.22
N LYS A 213 3.62 -12.61 9.66
CA LYS A 213 2.66 -13.70 9.57
C LYS A 213 1.95 -13.66 8.22
N ARG A 214 1.81 -14.82 7.56
CA ARG A 214 1.12 -14.95 6.27
C ARG A 214 -0.35 -14.51 6.38
N ALA A 215 -1.00 -14.80 7.50
CA ALA A 215 -2.39 -14.39 7.76
C ALA A 215 -2.57 -12.87 7.93
N GLU A 216 -1.54 -12.15 8.37
CA GLU A 216 -1.59 -10.69 8.55
C GLU A 216 -1.12 -9.93 7.31
N TRP A 217 -0.34 -10.59 6.44
CA TRP A 217 0.25 -10.02 5.23
C TRP A 217 0.09 -10.96 4.01
N PRO A 218 -1.14 -11.38 3.67
CA PRO A 218 -1.35 -12.39 2.63
C PRO A 218 -0.85 -11.93 1.25
N TRP A 219 -1.08 -10.67 0.89
CA TRP A 219 -0.59 -10.11 -0.37
C TRP A 219 0.93 -10.06 -0.47
N LEU A 220 1.61 -9.79 0.64
CA LEU A 220 3.07 -9.74 0.67
C LEU A 220 3.67 -11.15 0.63
N TRP A 221 2.98 -12.13 1.20
CA TRP A 221 3.33 -13.54 1.05
C TRP A 221 3.15 -14.02 -0.40
N ASP A 222 2.04 -13.65 -1.05
CA ASP A 222 1.84 -13.94 -2.47
C ASP A 222 2.92 -13.29 -3.34
N HIS A 223 3.26 -12.03 -3.06
CA HIS A 223 4.38 -11.35 -3.71
C HIS A 223 5.70 -12.10 -3.50
N ALA A 224 6.02 -12.50 -2.26
CA ALA A 224 7.24 -13.25 -1.98
C ALA A 224 7.30 -14.52 -2.85
N GLN A 225 6.24 -15.33 -2.86
CA GLN A 225 6.16 -16.56 -3.65
C GLN A 225 6.31 -16.34 -5.15
N GLN A 226 5.69 -15.29 -5.69
CA GLN A 226 5.64 -15.02 -7.14
C GLN A 226 6.81 -14.17 -7.64
N SER A 227 7.57 -13.53 -6.75
CA SER A 227 8.67 -12.61 -7.10
C SER A 227 9.90 -13.27 -7.72
N GLY A 228 10.03 -14.59 -7.64
CA GLY A 228 11.29 -15.29 -7.94
C GLY A 228 12.39 -15.06 -6.89
N MET A 229 12.11 -14.27 -5.85
CA MET A 229 13.04 -13.88 -4.79
C MET A 229 12.77 -14.57 -3.45
N LEU A 230 11.98 -15.65 -3.43
CA LEU A 230 11.75 -16.47 -2.24
C LEU A 230 12.81 -17.58 -2.12
N GLY A 231 13.46 -17.66 -0.96
CA GLY A 231 14.38 -18.75 -0.58
C GLY A 231 13.96 -19.48 0.69
N ALA A 232 14.64 -20.57 1.03
CA ALA A 232 14.40 -21.27 2.30
C ALA A 232 15.08 -20.52 3.47
N GLU A 233 14.41 -20.45 4.63
CA GLU A 233 14.96 -19.80 5.84
C GLU A 233 16.33 -20.37 6.24
N ALA A 234 16.57 -21.66 6.02
CA ALA A 234 17.84 -22.32 6.35
C ALA A 234 19.07 -21.74 5.64
N PHE A 235 18.91 -21.12 4.46
CA PHE A 235 20.01 -20.54 3.69
C PHE A 235 20.12 -19.02 3.87
N ARG A 236 19.33 -18.44 4.78
CA ARG A 236 19.23 -16.99 4.98
C ARG A 236 20.58 -16.32 5.11
N ALA A 237 21.53 -16.93 5.84
CA ALA A 237 22.87 -16.39 6.09
C ALA A 237 23.67 -16.05 4.82
N SER A 238 23.23 -16.55 3.66
CA SER A 238 23.84 -16.31 2.34
C SER A 238 22.94 -15.54 1.37
N THR A 239 21.70 -15.28 1.76
CA THR A 239 20.64 -14.77 0.88
C THR A 239 19.73 -13.78 1.60
N GLU A 240 20.27 -12.94 2.46
CA GLU A 240 19.50 -11.97 3.24
C GLU A 240 18.74 -10.96 2.38
N GLY A 241 19.15 -10.74 1.13
CA GLY A 241 18.43 -9.92 0.17
C GLY A 241 17.15 -10.56 -0.39
N LYS A 242 16.84 -11.81 -0.01
CA LYS A 242 15.63 -12.53 -0.42
C LYS A 242 14.50 -12.42 0.60
N TRP A 243 13.30 -12.70 0.13
CA TRP A 243 12.23 -13.18 1.01
C TRP A 243 12.56 -14.60 1.45
N THR A 244 12.14 -15.02 2.64
CA THR A 244 12.33 -16.42 3.08
C THR A 244 11.07 -17.05 3.64
N THR A 245 11.02 -18.38 3.60
CA THR A 245 9.87 -19.20 4.02
C THR A 245 9.52 -19.09 5.51
N GLY A 246 10.35 -18.44 6.33
CA GLY A 246 10.16 -18.36 7.79
C GLY A 246 10.16 -19.74 8.44
N ASP A 247 9.21 -19.96 9.35
CA ASP A 247 8.92 -21.24 10.01
C ASP A 247 8.42 -22.36 9.07
N GLY A 248 8.22 -22.07 7.77
CA GLY A 248 7.70 -23.03 6.79
C GLY A 248 6.19 -23.21 6.81
N ALA A 249 5.47 -22.60 7.75
CA ALA A 249 4.03 -22.81 7.93
C ALA A 249 3.25 -21.49 7.98
N THR A 250 3.47 -20.68 9.01
CA THR A 250 2.61 -19.52 9.33
C THR A 250 3.28 -18.17 9.10
N THR A 251 4.60 -18.17 8.92
CA THR A 251 5.42 -16.98 8.81
C THR A 251 6.20 -16.94 7.50
N PHE A 252 6.81 -15.79 7.24
CA PHE A 252 7.80 -15.53 6.21
C PHE A 252 8.65 -14.34 6.65
N ARG A 253 9.79 -14.10 6.01
CA ARG A 253 10.66 -12.96 6.33
C ARG A 253 10.86 -12.08 5.12
N GLY A 254 10.91 -10.77 5.35
CA GLY A 254 11.36 -9.81 4.35
C GLY A 254 12.87 -9.82 4.14
N PRO A 255 13.37 -9.15 3.09
CA PRO A 255 14.80 -8.92 2.90
C PRO A 255 15.42 -8.05 4.01
N ASP A 256 16.71 -8.25 4.29
CA ASP A 256 17.54 -7.40 5.15
C ASP A 256 18.60 -6.70 4.29
N GLY A 257 18.50 -5.37 4.20
CA GLY A 257 19.44 -4.54 3.43
C GLY A 257 20.37 -3.71 4.30
N ARG A 258 20.36 -3.91 5.62
CA ARG A 258 21.13 -3.07 6.55
C ARG A 258 22.61 -3.36 6.43
N GLY A 259 23.40 -2.31 6.18
CA GLY A 259 24.85 -2.42 6.05
C GLY A 259 25.33 -2.92 4.68
N GLU A 260 24.40 -3.20 3.76
CA GLU A 260 24.69 -3.75 2.45
C GLU A 260 24.78 -2.68 1.36
N PHE A 261 25.62 -2.92 0.35
CA PHE A 261 25.61 -2.18 -0.90
C PHE A 261 24.78 -2.94 -1.92
N LEU A 262 23.69 -2.32 -2.39
CA LEU A 262 22.86 -2.89 -3.43
C LEU A 262 23.45 -2.61 -4.81
N ARG A 263 23.44 -3.65 -5.66
CA ARG A 263 23.87 -3.58 -7.06
C ARG A 263 22.80 -4.15 -7.97
N VAL A 264 22.83 -3.75 -9.23
CA VAL A 264 21.95 -4.31 -10.27
C VAL A 264 22.36 -5.76 -10.55
N LEU A 265 21.37 -6.62 -10.77
CA LEU A 265 21.57 -8.01 -11.17
C LEU A 265 22.07 -8.07 -12.62
N ASP A 266 22.90 -9.06 -12.96
CA ASP A 266 23.42 -9.23 -14.32
C ASP A 266 22.29 -9.43 -15.36
N GLU A 267 21.25 -10.17 -14.97
CA GLU A 267 20.02 -10.40 -15.74
C GLU A 267 20.25 -10.76 -17.23
N GLY A 268 21.28 -11.57 -17.49
CA GLY A 268 21.59 -12.09 -18.83
C GLY A 268 22.61 -11.30 -19.62
N ARG A 269 23.22 -10.25 -19.04
CA ARG A 269 24.28 -9.48 -19.70
C ARG A 269 25.59 -10.28 -19.86
N GLY A 270 25.88 -11.22 -18.97
CA GLY A 270 27.04 -12.09 -19.07
C GLY A 270 28.30 -11.62 -18.31
N VAL A 271 28.21 -10.56 -17.49
CA VAL A 271 29.34 -10.00 -16.73
C VAL A 271 29.56 -10.72 -15.40
N ASP A 272 28.47 -11.12 -14.73
CA ASP A 272 28.52 -11.84 -13.45
C ASP A 272 27.44 -12.93 -13.41
N THR A 273 27.57 -13.91 -14.31
CA THR A 273 26.59 -14.99 -14.54
C THR A 273 26.41 -15.94 -13.36
N GLY A 274 27.40 -16.03 -12.47
CA GLY A 274 27.34 -16.85 -11.26
C GLY A 274 26.57 -16.19 -10.10
N ARG A 275 26.15 -14.93 -10.25
CA ARG A 275 25.51 -14.19 -9.17
C ARG A 275 24.02 -14.52 -9.06
N GLY A 276 23.66 -15.18 -7.96
CA GLY A 276 22.27 -15.39 -7.59
C GLY A 276 21.58 -14.09 -7.15
N MET A 277 20.29 -13.98 -7.44
CA MET A 277 19.50 -12.86 -6.95
C MET A 277 19.43 -12.86 -5.43
N GLY A 278 19.59 -11.69 -4.78
CA GLY A 278 19.49 -11.55 -3.32
C GLY A 278 20.58 -12.24 -2.50
N THR A 279 21.62 -12.81 -3.13
CA THR A 279 22.79 -13.37 -2.42
C THR A 279 23.70 -12.25 -1.95
N PHE A 280 24.27 -12.35 -0.75
CA PHE A 280 25.30 -11.40 -0.32
C PHE A 280 26.66 -11.71 -0.96
N GLN A 281 27.52 -10.71 -1.05
CA GLN A 281 28.90 -10.86 -1.48
C GLN A 281 29.82 -10.31 -0.39
N THR A 282 30.86 -11.07 -0.03
CA THR A 282 31.89 -10.56 0.88
C THR A 282 32.61 -9.39 0.23
N GLY A 283 32.98 -8.39 1.02
CA GLY A 283 33.78 -7.28 0.51
C GLY A 283 35.13 -7.76 -0.05
N SER A 284 35.57 -7.14 -1.15
CA SER A 284 36.87 -7.44 -1.77
C SER A 284 38.01 -7.14 -0.81
N THR A 285 38.86 -8.14 -0.61
CA THR A 285 40.08 -8.04 0.21
C THR A 285 41.21 -7.56 -0.67
N HIS A 286 41.92 -6.52 -0.22
CA HIS A 286 43.14 -6.06 -0.86
C HIS A 286 44.31 -6.48 0.00
N SER A 287 45.32 -7.09 -0.61
CA SER A 287 46.58 -7.47 0.03
C SER A 287 47.72 -6.67 -0.58
N TYR A 288 48.63 -6.22 0.28
CA TYR A 288 49.92 -5.67 -0.14
C TYR A 288 51.01 -6.14 0.84
N ALA A 289 52.21 -6.34 0.32
CA ALA A 289 53.37 -6.73 1.12
C ALA A 289 54.29 -5.53 1.31
N MET A 290 54.82 -5.36 2.52
CA MET A 290 55.85 -4.34 2.83
C MET A 290 57.16 -5.03 3.19
N GLY A 291 58.29 -4.42 2.82
CA GLY A 291 59.61 -4.81 3.31
C GLY A 291 59.85 -4.33 4.74
N ALA A 292 60.96 -4.77 5.34
CA ALA A 292 61.35 -4.36 6.69
C ALA A 292 61.40 -2.82 6.83
N ASN A 293 60.95 -2.30 7.99
CA ASN A 293 60.87 -0.87 8.32
C ASN A 293 59.96 0.00 7.44
N GLY A 294 58.98 -0.58 6.74
CA GLY A 294 58.06 0.19 5.88
C GLY A 294 58.73 0.79 4.64
N GLY A 295 60.00 0.45 4.39
CA GLY A 295 60.67 0.71 3.13
C GLY A 295 59.97 -0.12 2.05
N GLY A 296 59.42 0.55 1.05
CA GLY A 296 58.95 -0.12 -0.16
C GLY A 296 60.05 -1.04 -0.65
N ALA A 297 59.74 -2.32 -0.80
CA ALA A 297 60.69 -3.29 -1.34
C ALA A 297 60.92 -2.95 -2.82
N VAL A 298 61.86 -2.04 -3.09
CA VAL A 298 62.33 -1.76 -4.45
C VAL A 298 63.29 -2.86 -4.83
N GLY A 299 62.76 -3.85 -5.54
CA GLY A 299 63.51 -4.89 -6.22
C GLY A 299 62.68 -5.38 -7.41
N SER A 300 63.35 -5.89 -8.44
CA SER A 300 62.86 -6.32 -9.77
C SER A 300 61.65 -7.29 -9.80
N ARG A 301 60.94 -7.53 -8.70
CA ARG A 301 59.80 -8.44 -8.60
C ARG A 301 58.45 -7.75 -8.35
N TRP A 302 58.40 -6.45 -8.08
CA TRP A 302 57.13 -5.77 -7.82
C TRP A 302 57.18 -4.33 -8.33
N THR A 303 56.44 -4.05 -9.42
CA THR A 303 56.37 -2.73 -10.03
C THR A 303 55.37 -1.82 -9.33
N ASP A 304 55.82 -0.58 -9.12
CA ASP A 304 55.08 0.68 -9.16
C ASP A 304 54.37 1.24 -7.89
N SER A 305 54.87 2.44 -7.56
CA SER A 305 54.41 3.59 -6.77
C SER A 305 52.97 3.66 -6.22
N LEU A 306 52.89 3.71 -4.89
CA LEU A 306 51.66 3.88 -4.09
C LEU A 306 51.04 5.29 -4.10
N THR A 307 51.67 6.30 -4.73
CA THR A 307 51.31 7.71 -4.46
C THR A 307 50.14 8.29 -5.26
N ALA A 308 49.50 7.53 -6.16
CA ALA A 308 48.34 8.03 -6.93
C ALA A 308 47.10 7.13 -6.91
N VAL A 309 47.16 5.92 -6.35
CA VAL A 309 46.15 4.86 -6.61
C VAL A 309 45.03 4.80 -5.54
N GLY A 310 45.19 5.49 -4.40
CA GLY A 310 44.29 5.34 -3.24
C GLY A 310 43.31 6.47 -2.97
N ALA A 311 43.24 7.52 -3.81
CA ALA A 311 42.50 8.72 -3.41
C ALA A 311 40.98 8.60 -3.52
N ASP A 312 40.37 7.98 -4.56
CA ASP A 312 38.89 8.05 -4.69
C ASP A 312 38.11 6.91 -5.41
N THR A 313 38.70 5.88 -6.05
CA THR A 313 37.91 5.05 -7.02
C THR A 313 37.70 3.56 -6.77
N ARG A 314 38.72 2.75 -6.49
CA ARG A 314 38.61 1.27 -6.55
C ARG A 314 37.97 0.69 -7.85
N GLU A 315 38.50 1.06 -9.02
CA GLU A 315 38.61 0.07 -10.12
C GLU A 315 39.90 -0.74 -9.98
N GLU A 316 39.96 -1.93 -10.60
CA GLU A 316 41.02 -2.93 -10.46
C GLU A 316 42.34 -2.57 -11.18
N PRO A 317 43.52 -2.83 -10.56
CA PRO A 317 44.75 -2.92 -11.32
C PRO A 317 44.82 -4.27 -12.05
N GLN A 318 44.71 -4.25 -13.39
CA GLN A 318 45.05 -5.37 -14.26
C GLN A 318 46.52 -5.26 -14.70
N TYR A 319 47.34 -6.29 -14.47
CA TYR A 319 48.61 -6.44 -15.22
C TYR A 319 48.37 -7.34 -16.44
N VAL A 320 48.39 -6.76 -17.65
CA VAL A 320 48.51 -7.52 -18.91
C VAL A 320 49.97 -7.94 -19.05
N SER A 321 50.18 -9.21 -19.43
CA SER A 321 51.48 -9.89 -19.45
C SER A 321 52.51 -9.29 -20.41
N GLY A 322 53.79 -9.46 -20.06
CA GLY A 322 54.91 -9.22 -20.98
C GLY A 322 56.01 -8.32 -20.44
N LEU A 323 56.73 -8.73 -19.39
CA LEU A 323 58.16 -8.43 -19.33
C LEU A 323 58.92 -9.75 -19.22
N SER A 324 59.62 -10.01 -20.32
CA SER A 324 60.60 -11.06 -20.53
C SER A 324 61.60 -11.17 -19.39
N ASN A 325 61.83 -12.42 -19.01
CA ASN A 325 63.08 -13.03 -18.57
C ASN A 325 64.20 -12.08 -18.12
N GLY A 326 64.59 -12.19 -16.85
CA GLY A 326 65.74 -11.46 -16.31
C GLY A 326 65.79 -11.53 -14.79
N GLY A 327 65.83 -12.75 -14.24
CA GLY A 327 66.12 -12.90 -12.81
C GLY A 327 67.51 -12.35 -12.47
N PRO A 328 67.70 -11.65 -11.34
CA PRO A 328 69.04 -11.39 -10.84
C PRO A 328 69.60 -12.69 -10.25
N ILE A 329 70.74 -13.09 -10.81
CA ILE A 329 71.66 -14.09 -10.28
C ILE A 329 72.20 -13.56 -8.94
N TYR A 330 72.12 -14.37 -7.89
CA TYR A 330 72.89 -14.14 -6.65
C TYR A 330 74.28 -14.78 -6.77
N PRO A 331 75.26 -14.33 -5.98
CA PRO A 331 76.49 -15.08 -5.77
C PRO A 331 76.18 -16.52 -5.32
N VAL A 332 76.96 -17.48 -5.82
CA VAL A 332 76.87 -18.90 -5.44
C VAL A 332 77.00 -19.04 -3.91
N GLY A 333 76.01 -19.65 -3.26
CA GLY A 333 76.12 -20.11 -1.86
C GLY A 333 75.13 -19.54 -0.84
N THR A 334 74.16 -18.70 -1.22
CA THR A 334 73.13 -18.20 -0.27
C THR A 334 71.84 -19.01 -0.36
N ASN A 335 71.35 -19.51 0.77
CA ASN A 335 70.04 -20.16 0.85
C ASN A 335 68.92 -19.11 0.84
N TYR A 336 67.87 -19.40 0.07
CA TYR A 336 66.61 -18.66 0.08
C TYR A 336 66.01 -18.70 1.49
N GLN A 337 66.01 -17.56 2.20
CA GLN A 337 65.22 -17.41 3.41
C GLN A 337 64.03 -16.49 3.08
N MET A 338 62.86 -17.07 2.82
CA MET A 338 61.64 -16.36 3.18
C MET A 338 61.71 -16.24 4.69
N ASP A 339 62.09 -15.08 5.21
CA ASP A 339 61.97 -14.79 6.63
C ASP A 339 60.50 -14.46 6.91
N PRO A 340 59.70 -15.41 7.42
CA PRO A 340 58.30 -15.16 7.71
C PRO A 340 58.15 -14.26 8.95
N SER A 341 59.23 -14.05 9.71
CA SER A 341 59.25 -13.21 10.90
C SER A 341 59.39 -11.71 10.59
N ALA A 342 59.88 -11.36 9.39
CA ALA A 342 60.10 -9.97 8.96
C ALA A 342 59.12 -9.45 7.91
N THR A 343 58.21 -10.29 7.39
CA THR A 343 57.24 -9.90 6.34
C THR A 343 55.84 -9.70 6.95
N LEU A 344 55.36 -8.46 7.00
CA LEU A 344 54.01 -8.13 7.45
C LEU A 344 53.04 -8.14 6.26
N LEU A 345 52.09 -9.07 6.28
CA LEU A 345 50.98 -9.10 5.33
C LEU A 345 49.79 -8.34 5.92
N TYR A 346 49.43 -7.22 5.30
CA TYR A 346 48.23 -6.47 5.65
C TYR A 346 47.10 -6.84 4.69
N ALA A 347 45.96 -7.22 5.26
CA ALA A 347 44.71 -7.45 4.53
C ALA A 347 43.64 -6.52 5.09
N PHE A 348 43.02 -5.73 4.22
CA PHE A 348 41.91 -4.86 4.60
C PHE A 348 40.78 -4.97 3.59
N LYS A 349 39.57 -4.82 4.11
CA LYS A 349 38.36 -4.59 3.31
C LYS A 349 38.14 -3.09 3.28
N SER A 350 37.90 -2.51 2.11
CA SER A 350 37.41 -1.12 2.05
C SER A 350 36.06 -1.06 1.41
N ARG A 351 35.39 0.02 1.78
CA ARG A 351 34.21 0.55 1.13
C ARG A 351 34.56 1.92 0.57
N PRO A 352 33.94 2.37 -0.52
CA PRO A 352 33.97 3.78 -0.90
C PRO A 352 33.36 4.63 0.22
N ARG A 353 33.65 5.94 0.23
CA ARG A 353 32.94 6.90 1.08
C ARG A 353 31.44 6.76 0.84
N ASN A 354 30.66 6.73 1.91
CA ASN A 354 29.21 6.59 1.81
C ASN A 354 28.50 7.25 2.99
N MET A 355 27.20 7.43 2.81
CA MET A 355 26.26 7.93 3.80
C MET A 355 25.21 6.85 4.07
N ALA A 356 24.83 6.67 5.33
CA ALA A 356 23.82 5.70 5.72
C ALA A 356 22.46 6.38 5.93
N TYR A 357 21.47 5.97 5.15
CA TYR A 357 20.07 6.31 5.36
C TYR A 357 19.26 5.07 5.74
N PRO A 358 18.20 5.22 6.56
CA PRO A 358 17.22 4.16 6.76
C PRO A 358 16.72 3.56 5.43
N GLY A 359 16.84 2.24 5.31
CA GLY A 359 16.21 1.47 4.24
C GLY A 359 14.75 1.16 4.54
N ARG A 360 13.89 1.32 3.54
CA ARG A 360 12.44 1.11 3.59
C ARG A 360 12.01 0.19 2.46
N ILE A 361 10.89 -0.51 2.66
CA ILE A 361 10.28 -1.38 1.65
C ILE A 361 8.77 -1.20 1.64
N LYS A 362 8.17 -1.17 0.45
CA LYS A 362 6.71 -1.14 0.28
C LYS A 362 6.09 -2.48 0.69
N LEU A 363 5.14 -2.44 1.63
CA LEU A 363 4.49 -3.61 2.22
C LEU A 363 3.05 -3.82 1.77
N ILE A 364 2.37 -2.83 1.19
CA ILE A 364 1.02 -2.96 0.65
C ILE A 364 0.80 -2.02 -0.51
#